data_AF-A0A4R0KL51-F1
#
_entry.id   AF-A0A4R0KL51-F1
#
_cell.length_a   1.000
_cell.length_b   1.000
_cell.length_c   1.000
_cell.angle_alpha   90.00
_cell.angle_beta   90.00
_cell.angle_gamma   90.00
#
_symmetry.space_group_name_H-M   'P 1'
#
loop_
_entity.id
_entity.type
_entity.pdbx_description
1 polymer ?
#
loop_
_entity_poly.entity_id
_entity_poly.type
_entity_poly.pdbx_seq_one_letter_code
_entity_poly.pdbx_strand_id
1 'polypeptide(L)'
;MKETRIEAARASDDSDPSAAQYVVLGSGEQPRCLAHAPHSVDGRRVSLVTQVANSFVDAFTRLLKVVTVDVEDAEETSSADGQGEVFEVPDMTCQHCIRTITEAVGEFGVAPPEFDLETKRVVARFGSAEVREQSFAAIRARGYTVVPLAR
;
A
#
# COMPACT_ATOMS: atom_id res chain seq x y z
N MET A 1 41.44 24.24 6.95
CA MET A 1 40.55 23.23 7.56
C MET A 1 39.11 23.52 7.15
N LYS A 2 38.71 23.10 5.95
CA LYS A 2 37.34 23.16 5.42
C LYS A 2 37.04 21.80 4.80
N GLU A 3 37.13 20.75 5.60
CA GLU A 3 37.03 19.37 5.11
C GLU A 3 36.06 18.49 5.93
N THR A 4 35.17 19.09 6.72
CA THR A 4 34.35 18.31 7.68
C THR A 4 32.83 18.38 7.41
N ARG A 5 32.38 19.00 6.30
CA ARG A 5 30.93 19.19 6.04
C ARG A 5 30.34 18.27 4.96
N ILE A 6 31.14 17.48 4.24
CA ILE A 6 30.64 16.67 3.12
C ILE A 6 30.40 15.19 3.52
N GLU A 7 30.99 14.67 4.60
CA GLU A 7 30.84 13.26 4.97
C GLU A 7 29.50 12.89 5.64
N ALA A 8 28.71 13.87 6.09
CA ALA A 8 27.46 13.60 6.83
C ALA A 8 26.24 13.24 5.94
N ALA A 9 26.36 13.29 4.60
CA ALA A 9 25.24 13.00 3.69
C ALA A 9 25.20 11.54 3.18
N ARG A 10 26.06 10.66 3.71
CA ARG A 10 26.18 9.26 3.28
C ARG A 10 25.62 8.22 4.25
N ALA A 11 24.89 8.64 5.27
CA ALA A 11 24.00 7.73 5.97
C ALA A 11 22.74 7.56 5.10
N SER A 12 22.86 6.76 4.03
CA SER A 12 21.68 6.16 3.42
C SER A 12 21.01 5.34 4.50
N ASP A 13 19.78 5.69 4.81
CA ASP A 13 18.91 4.91 5.66
C ASP A 13 18.79 3.52 5.03
N ASP A 14 19.46 2.52 5.61
CA ASP A 14 19.51 1.13 5.12
C ASP A 14 18.12 0.44 5.19
N SER A 15 17.11 1.20 5.65
CA SER A 15 15.71 0.81 5.76
C SER A 15 14.84 1.28 4.59
N ASP A 16 15.37 2.00 3.59
CA ASP A 16 14.63 2.40 2.39
C ASP A 16 14.69 1.30 1.30
N PRO A 17 13.64 0.49 1.12
CA PRO A 17 13.63 -0.57 0.10
C PRO A 17 13.71 -0.02 -1.34
N SER A 18 13.47 1.28 -1.55
CA SER A 18 13.63 1.92 -2.86
C SER A 18 15.10 2.13 -3.25
N ALA A 19 16.03 2.14 -2.28
CA ALA A 19 17.46 2.35 -2.54
C ALA A 19 18.08 1.25 -3.43
N ALA A 20 17.55 0.01 -3.36
CA ALA A 20 17.98 -1.10 -4.21
C ALA A 20 17.81 -0.80 -5.71
N GLN A 21 16.82 0.03 -6.07
CA GLN A 21 16.53 0.39 -7.47
C GLN A 21 17.62 1.29 -8.08
N TYR A 22 18.47 1.90 -7.25
CA TYR A 22 19.51 2.84 -7.67
C TYR A 22 20.93 2.30 -7.49
N VAL A 23 21.07 1.05 -7.05
CA VAL A 23 22.39 0.41 -6.79
C VAL A 23 23.26 0.30 -8.06
N VAL A 24 22.64 0.37 -9.23
CA VAL A 24 23.30 0.26 -10.54
C VAL A 24 23.79 1.61 -11.08
N LEU A 25 23.45 2.73 -10.41
CA LEU A 25 23.87 4.06 -10.86
C LEU A 25 25.36 4.29 -10.58
N GLY A 26 26.06 4.90 -11.55
CA GLY A 26 27.45 5.28 -11.38
C GLY A 26 27.66 6.35 -10.32
N SER A 27 28.90 6.49 -9.83
CA SER A 27 29.24 7.57 -8.89
C SER A 27 28.96 8.95 -9.50
N GLY A 28 28.11 9.74 -8.84
CA GLY A 28 27.68 11.07 -9.32
C GLY A 28 26.52 11.04 -10.32
N GLU A 29 26.01 9.85 -10.68
CA GLU A 29 24.82 9.70 -11.50
C GLU A 29 23.55 9.84 -10.64
N GLN A 30 22.59 10.62 -11.14
CA GLN A 30 21.29 10.77 -10.48
C GLN A 30 20.21 10.05 -11.30
N PRO A 31 19.19 9.49 -10.63
CA PRO A 31 18.09 8.84 -11.33
C PRO A 31 17.39 9.84 -12.24
N ARG A 32 17.23 9.47 -13.51
CA ARG A 32 16.46 10.28 -14.45
C ARG A 32 14.98 10.14 -14.10
N CYS A 33 14.35 11.26 -13.75
CA CYS A 33 12.90 11.29 -13.65
C CYS A 33 12.30 11.05 -15.05
N LEU A 34 11.75 9.86 -15.29
CA LEU A 34 11.16 9.50 -16.58
C LEU A 34 10.00 10.44 -16.96
N ALA A 35 9.28 10.99 -15.98
CA ALA A 35 8.24 11.99 -16.20
C ALA A 35 8.80 13.35 -16.69
N HIS A 36 10.08 13.63 -16.45
CA HIS A 36 10.76 14.84 -16.89
C HIS A 36 11.81 14.59 -17.98
N ALA A 37 11.95 13.34 -18.46
CA ALA A 37 12.88 12.97 -19.50
C ALA A 37 12.42 13.58 -20.84
N PRO A 38 13.20 14.46 -21.47
CA PRO A 38 12.84 15.00 -22.78
C PRO A 38 13.03 13.92 -23.84
N HIS A 39 11.94 13.38 -24.37
CA HIS A 39 12.00 12.55 -25.57
C HIS A 39 11.86 13.45 -26.80
N SER A 40 12.52 13.10 -27.90
CA SER A 40 12.31 13.75 -29.19
C SER A 40 11.77 12.75 -30.20
N VAL A 41 10.62 13.06 -30.79
CA VAL A 41 10.02 12.31 -31.91
C VAL A 41 9.82 13.32 -33.04
N ASP A 42 10.35 13.05 -34.22
CA ASP A 42 10.29 13.93 -35.39
C ASP A 42 10.71 15.39 -35.11
N GLY A 43 11.75 15.56 -34.27
CA GLY A 43 12.26 16.88 -33.88
C GLY A 43 11.40 17.64 -32.86
N ARG A 44 10.28 17.07 -32.40
CA ARG A 44 9.42 17.67 -31.37
C ARG A 44 9.73 17.07 -30.01
N ARG A 45 9.81 17.92 -28.98
CA ARG A 45 9.93 17.47 -27.59
C ARG A 45 8.60 16.89 -27.14
N VAL A 46 8.60 15.66 -26.65
CA VAL A 46 7.41 14.96 -26.20
C VAL A 46 7.63 14.33 -24.82
N SER A 47 6.57 14.27 -24.01
CA SER A 47 6.52 13.43 -22.81
C SER A 47 5.80 12.14 -23.18
N LEU A 48 6.55 11.04 -23.30
CA LEU A 48 5.96 9.73 -23.63
C LEU A 48 5.06 9.23 -22.49
N VAL A 49 5.49 9.42 -21.24
CA VAL A 49 4.72 9.04 -20.04
C VAL A 49 3.35 9.72 -20.03
N THR A 50 3.30 11.03 -20.28
CA THR A 50 2.04 11.78 -20.31
C THR A 50 1.13 11.28 -21.44
N GLN A 51 1.67 10.99 -22.63
CA GLN A 51 0.86 10.50 -23.75
C GLN A 51 0.27 9.12 -23.48
N VAL A 52 1.06 8.20 -22.92
CA VAL A 52 0.59 6.86 -22.57
C VAL A 52 -0.47 6.93 -21.48
N ALA A 53 -0.23 7.72 -20.43
CA ALA A 53 -1.20 7.93 -19.35
C ALA A 53 -2.54 8.45 -19.89
N ASN A 54 -2.51 9.49 -20.73
CA ASN A 54 -3.72 10.03 -21.35
C ASN A 54 -4.43 8.99 -22.22
N SER A 55 -3.68 8.24 -23.03
CA SER A 55 -4.25 7.19 -23.90
C SER A 55 -4.91 6.08 -23.08
N PHE A 56 -4.32 5.70 -21.95
CA PHE A 56 -4.88 4.72 -21.04
C PHE A 56 -6.19 5.21 -20.40
N VAL A 57 -6.22 6.46 -19.91
CA VAL A 57 -7.43 7.08 -19.34
C VAL A 57 -8.54 7.18 -20.39
N ASP A 58 -8.22 7.58 -21.61
CA ASP A 58 -9.16 7.64 -22.72
C ASP A 58 -9.74 6.26 -23.05
N ALA A 59 -8.89 5.24 -23.12
CA ALA A 59 -9.31 3.87 -23.38
C ALA A 59 -10.23 3.35 -22.26
N PHE A 60 -9.86 3.57 -21.00
CA PHE A 60 -10.67 3.20 -19.85
C PHE A 60 -12.04 3.89 -19.87
N THR A 61 -12.07 5.21 -20.13
CA THR A 61 -13.31 5.99 -20.20
C THR A 61 -14.22 5.52 -21.34
N ARG A 62 -13.65 5.07 -22.46
CA ARG A 62 -14.43 4.45 -23.55
C ARG A 62 -15.00 3.10 -23.14
N LEU A 63 -14.23 2.28 -22.41
CA LEU A 63 -14.68 0.99 -21.91
C LEU A 63 -15.81 1.10 -20.89
N LEU A 64 -15.81 2.13 -20.03
CA LEU A 64 -16.91 2.38 -19.10
C LEU A 64 -18.29 2.54 -19.78
N LYS A 65 -18.34 2.88 -21.07
CA LYS A 65 -19.60 3.00 -21.82
C LYS A 65 -20.19 1.65 -22.24
N VAL A 66 -19.40 0.58 -22.22
CA VAL A 66 -19.77 -0.74 -22.74
C VAL A 66 -19.59 -1.86 -21.72
N VAL A 67 -18.99 -1.55 -20.57
CA VAL A 67 -18.80 -2.49 -19.46
C VAL A 67 -19.88 -2.22 -18.41
N THR A 68 -20.72 -3.21 -18.17
CA THR A 68 -21.53 -3.33 -16.95
C THR A 68 -20.74 -4.16 -15.96
N VAL A 69 -20.60 -3.65 -14.73
CA VAL A 69 -20.05 -4.42 -13.62
C VAL A 69 -21.25 -5.01 -12.88
N ASP A 70 -21.43 -6.32 -13.01
CA ASP A 70 -22.32 -7.06 -12.13
C ASP A 70 -21.62 -7.19 -10.79
N VAL A 71 -22.01 -6.33 -9.85
CA VAL A 71 -21.70 -6.55 -8.44
C VAL A 71 -22.67 -7.64 -8.01
N GLU A 72 -22.23 -8.89 -8.02
CA GLU A 72 -22.90 -9.91 -7.22
C GLU A 72 -22.81 -9.41 -5.79
N ASP A 73 -23.94 -8.96 -5.23
CA ASP A 73 -24.04 -8.61 -3.82
C ASP A 73 -23.43 -9.77 -3.05
N ALA A 74 -22.26 -9.52 -2.45
CA ALA A 74 -21.59 -10.51 -1.64
C ALA A 74 -22.58 -10.85 -0.53
N GLU A 75 -23.25 -11.99 -0.66
CA GLU A 75 -24.16 -12.49 0.35
C GLU A 75 -23.39 -12.44 1.67
N GLU A 76 -23.88 -11.60 2.58
CA GLU A 76 -23.35 -11.45 3.92
C GLU A 76 -23.25 -12.85 4.52
N THR A 77 -22.04 -13.39 4.56
CA THR A 77 -21.74 -14.61 5.30
C THR A 77 -21.73 -14.23 6.77
N SER A 78 -22.93 -14.02 7.29
CA SER A 78 -23.22 -14.01 8.72
C SER A 78 -23.08 -15.44 9.23
N SER A 79 -21.83 -15.83 9.48
CA SER A 79 -21.52 -17.00 10.30
C SER A 79 -21.02 -16.51 11.64
N ALA A 80 -21.96 -16.20 12.52
CA ALA A 80 -21.67 -16.05 13.94
C ALA A 80 -21.27 -17.42 14.51
N ASP A 81 -20.04 -17.53 15.01
CA ASP A 81 -19.82 -18.06 16.36
C ASP A 81 -18.43 -17.68 16.90
N GLY A 82 -18.43 -17.08 18.10
CA GLY A 82 -17.27 -16.51 18.81
C GLY A 82 -17.02 -15.05 18.46
N GLN A 83 -17.57 -14.12 19.24
CA GLN A 83 -17.57 -12.66 19.00
C GLN A 83 -16.18 -12.08 18.67
N GLY A 84 -15.86 -11.96 17.39
CA GLY A 84 -14.74 -11.13 16.92
C GLY A 84 -15.04 -9.65 17.12
N GLU A 85 -14.01 -8.85 17.36
CA GLU A 85 -14.10 -7.39 17.30
C GLU A 85 -13.94 -6.94 15.85
N VAL A 86 -14.79 -6.02 15.44
CA VAL A 86 -14.78 -5.43 14.10
C VAL A 86 -14.06 -4.09 14.17
N PHE A 87 -13.13 -3.86 13.26
CA PHE A 87 -12.44 -2.59 13.07
C PHE A 87 -12.16 -2.36 11.59
N GLU A 88 -11.79 -1.14 11.21
CA GLU A 88 -11.51 -0.80 9.82
C GLU A 88 -10.01 -0.54 9.59
N VAL A 89 -9.56 -0.90 8.39
CA VAL A 89 -8.24 -0.57 7.85
C VAL A 89 -8.42 0.08 6.47
N PRO A 90 -8.66 1.40 6.41
CA PRO A 90 -9.00 2.11 5.16
C PRO A 90 -7.97 1.94 4.03
N ASP A 91 -6.70 1.79 4.42
CA ASP A 91 -5.57 1.76 3.49
C ASP A 91 -5.30 0.36 2.88
N MET A 92 -6.06 -0.68 3.27
CA MET A 92 -5.88 -2.02 2.69
C MET A 92 -6.57 -2.16 1.33
N THR A 93 -5.84 -2.65 0.33
CA THR A 93 -6.32 -2.67 -1.07
C THR A 93 -6.09 -3.99 -1.80
N CYS A 94 -5.29 -4.91 -1.26
CA CYS A 94 -4.93 -6.14 -1.96
C CYS A 94 -4.56 -7.28 -1.00
N GLN A 95 -4.30 -8.47 -1.57
CA GLN A 95 -3.88 -9.66 -0.84
C GLN A 95 -2.56 -9.49 -0.06
N HIS A 96 -1.66 -8.61 -0.52
CA HIS A 96 -0.45 -8.30 0.25
C HIS A 96 -0.78 -7.60 1.57
N CYS A 97 -1.77 -6.70 1.58
CA CYS A 97 -2.23 -6.04 2.81
C CYS A 97 -2.80 -7.07 3.80
N ILE A 98 -3.66 -7.98 3.32
CA ILE A 98 -4.24 -9.07 4.12
C ILE A 98 -3.13 -9.89 4.79
N ARG A 99 -2.12 -10.31 3.99
CA ARG A 99 -1.00 -11.09 4.51
C ARG A 99 -0.23 -10.33 5.58
N THR A 100 0.13 -9.09 5.31
CA THR A 100 0.91 -8.24 6.23
C THR A 100 0.15 -7.99 7.55
N ILE A 101 -1.16 -7.74 7.50
CA ILE A 101 -1.99 -7.55 8.70
C ILE A 101 -2.16 -8.88 9.46
N THR A 102 -2.34 -9.99 8.76
CA THR A 102 -2.42 -11.34 9.36
C THR A 102 -1.14 -11.68 10.12
N GLU A 103 0.02 -11.44 9.51
CA GLU A 103 1.33 -11.62 10.16
C GLU A 103 1.47 -10.71 11.39
N ALA A 104 0.97 -9.48 11.31
CA ALA A 104 1.03 -8.52 12.42
C ALA A 104 0.27 -8.93 13.66
N VAL A 105 -0.96 -9.41 13.50
CA VAL A 105 -1.77 -9.86 14.64
C VAL A 105 -1.34 -11.25 15.11
N GLY A 106 -0.81 -12.08 14.21
CA GLY A 106 -0.31 -13.42 14.51
C GLY A 106 0.87 -13.43 15.49
N GLU A 107 1.69 -12.37 15.50
CA GLU A 107 2.78 -12.16 16.49
C GLU A 107 2.27 -12.20 17.94
N PHE A 108 0.99 -11.88 18.17
CA PHE A 108 0.35 -11.88 19.49
C PHE A 108 -0.58 -13.08 19.72
N GLY A 109 -0.48 -14.11 18.87
CA GLY A 109 -1.30 -15.33 18.97
C GLY A 109 -2.76 -15.14 18.55
N VAL A 110 -3.07 -14.07 17.82
CA VAL A 110 -4.41 -13.84 17.24
C VAL A 110 -4.59 -14.77 16.04
N ALA A 111 -5.72 -15.48 15.99
CA ALA A 111 -6.07 -16.29 14.83
C ALA A 111 -6.20 -15.41 13.56
N PRO A 112 -5.96 -15.96 12.36
CA PRO A 112 -6.11 -15.21 11.11
C PRO A 112 -7.45 -14.46 11.05
N PRO A 113 -7.45 -13.11 10.89
CA PRO A 113 -8.69 -12.36 10.79
C PRO A 113 -9.47 -12.67 9.51
N GLU A 114 -10.75 -12.34 9.53
CA GLU A 114 -11.57 -12.27 8.32
C GLU A 114 -11.49 -10.84 7.76
N PHE A 115 -11.39 -10.72 6.44
CA PHE A 115 -11.16 -9.46 5.75
C PHE A 115 -12.20 -9.22 4.68
N ASP A 116 -12.70 -7.99 4.62
CA ASP A 116 -13.49 -7.46 3.53
C ASP A 116 -12.74 -6.26 2.92
N LEU A 117 -12.22 -6.46 1.70
CA LEU A 117 -11.47 -5.43 0.97
C LEU A 117 -12.37 -4.34 0.37
N GLU A 118 -13.65 -4.61 0.17
CA GLU A 118 -14.60 -3.65 -0.37
C GLU A 118 -15.01 -2.66 0.72
N THR A 119 -15.47 -3.18 1.86
CA THR A 119 -15.91 -2.34 3.00
C THR A 119 -14.78 -1.91 3.92
N LYS A 120 -13.55 -2.39 3.70
CA LYS A 120 -12.36 -2.12 4.54
C LYS A 120 -12.48 -2.66 5.97
N ARG A 121 -13.33 -3.65 6.19
CA ARG A 121 -13.60 -4.23 7.50
C ARG A 121 -12.69 -5.43 7.79
N VAL A 122 -12.27 -5.53 9.04
CA VAL A 122 -11.52 -6.66 9.60
C VAL A 122 -12.26 -7.19 10.82
N VAL A 123 -12.45 -8.50 10.89
CA VAL A 123 -13.02 -9.18 12.06
C VAL A 123 -11.94 -10.06 12.67
N ALA A 124 -11.52 -9.76 13.90
CA ALA A 124 -10.49 -10.50 14.61
C ALA A 124 -10.92 -10.88 16.02
N ARG A 125 -10.50 -12.06 16.49
CA ARG A 125 -10.77 -12.54 17.85
C ARG A 125 -9.56 -12.30 18.74
N PHE A 126 -9.63 -11.29 19.59
CA PHE A 126 -8.55 -10.98 20.54
C PHE A 126 -8.79 -11.69 21.87
N GLY A 127 -7.72 -12.27 22.44
CA GLY A 127 -7.80 -12.96 23.74
C GLY A 127 -7.95 -12.01 24.94
N SER A 128 -7.60 -10.73 24.78
CA SER A 128 -7.74 -9.69 25.80
C SER A 128 -7.70 -8.29 25.17
N ALA A 129 -8.09 -7.27 25.93
CA ALA A 129 -7.97 -5.87 25.51
C ALA A 129 -6.51 -5.44 25.29
N GLU A 130 -5.57 -6.02 26.03
CA GLU A 130 -4.13 -5.78 25.87
C GLU A 130 -3.60 -6.36 24.56
N VAL A 131 -3.93 -7.62 24.25
CA VAL A 131 -3.57 -8.27 22.98
C VAL A 131 -4.12 -7.49 21.79
N ARG A 132 -5.34 -6.95 21.93
CA ARG A 132 -5.96 -6.08 20.93
C ARG A 132 -5.17 -4.79 20.73
N GLU A 133 -4.81 -4.07 21.79
CA GLU A 133 -4.04 -2.83 21.67
C GLU A 133 -2.66 -3.06 21.08
N GLN A 134 -1.98 -4.14 21.50
CA GLN A 134 -0.69 -4.56 20.93
C GLN A 134 -0.81 -4.88 19.44
N SER A 135 -1.85 -5.63 19.05
CA SER A 135 -2.15 -5.94 17.65
C SER A 135 -2.40 -4.66 16.83
N PHE A 136 -3.19 -3.72 17.35
CA PHE A 136 -3.44 -2.45 16.67
C PHE A 136 -2.17 -1.60 16.54
N ALA A 137 -1.30 -1.60 17.55
CA ALA A 137 -0.01 -0.93 17.49
C ALA A 137 0.90 -1.56 16.42
N ALA A 138 0.91 -2.90 16.32
CA ALA A 138 1.71 -3.61 15.31
C ALA A 138 1.23 -3.38 13.87
N ILE A 139 -0.10 -3.28 13.66
CA ILE A 139 -0.66 -2.90 12.36
C ILE A 139 -0.22 -1.47 11.98
N ARG A 140 -0.30 -0.52 12.93
CA ARG A 140 0.16 0.86 12.71
C ARG A 140 1.66 0.95 12.45
N ALA A 141 2.47 0.15 13.14
CA ALA A 141 3.92 0.09 12.92
C ALA A 141 4.27 -0.39 11.50
N ARG A 142 3.39 -1.17 10.85
CA ARG A 142 3.51 -1.58 9.45
C ARG A 142 2.92 -0.57 8.45
N GLY A 143 2.52 0.61 8.92
CA GLY A 143 2.09 1.74 8.08
C GLY A 143 0.60 1.77 7.75
N TYR A 144 -0.23 0.97 8.44
CA TYR A 144 -1.68 0.95 8.21
C TYR A 144 -2.45 1.76 9.24
N THR A 145 -3.50 2.45 8.82
CA THR A 145 -4.46 3.07 9.73
C THR A 145 -5.38 2.02 10.36
N VAL A 146 -5.66 2.13 11.66
CA VAL A 146 -6.63 1.30 12.37
C VAL A 146 -7.68 2.19 13.00
N VAL A 147 -8.93 2.01 12.58
CA VAL A 147 -10.11 2.72 13.11
C VAL A 147 -10.96 1.72 13.91
N PRO A 148 -10.93 1.78 15.25
CA PRO A 148 -11.81 0.96 16.07
C PRO A 148 -13.27 1.37 15.83
N LEU A 149 -14.15 0.39 15.60
CA LEU A 149 -15.58 0.64 15.59
C LEU A 149 -16.10 0.47 17.01
N ALA A 150 -16.76 1.50 17.54
CA ALA A 150 -17.46 1.39 18.81
C ALA A 150 -18.59 0.34 18.66
N ARG A 151 -18.70 -0.56 19.64
CA ARG A 151 -19.85 -1.46 19.77
C ARG A 151 -21.10 -0.69 20.18
#